data_AF-W7TUJ9-F1
#
_entry.id   AF-W7TUJ9-F1
#
_cell.length_a   1.000
_cell.length_b   1.000
_cell.length_c   1.000
_cell.angle_alpha   90.00
_cell.angle_beta   90.00
_cell.angle_gamma   90.00
#
_symmetry.space_group_name_H-M   'P 1'
#
loop_
_entity.id
_entity.type
_entity.pdbx_description
1 polymer ?
#
loop_
_entity_poly.entity_id
_entity_poly.type
_entity_poly.pdbx_seq_one_letter_code
_entity_poly.pdbx_strand_id
1 'polypeptide(L)'
;MYRAIMNSARLSGAKQKALLRGQQARMLNVHEYISMDIMKGYGIATPTGQVVSSVDEAEHVYVNMLNKGDAVVKAQVLSGGRGLGTFKNGFKGGVHLATTLGDVKKFTESMLGQHLVTKQSGPAGIVCNKVLLVERLYMRREMYLSIMMDRTTQGPMIVASPVGGTSIEDVAASNPEKIFTEPIDIMEGLSEEAAAGIATKIGLEPGTATHAAGADLVKRLYKMMIATDATLVEINPLAETNDGRIVAADAKLNFDDNAEYRQKQIFAKRDYTQEDPREVEAHKYDLNYIGLSGNIGCMVNGAGLAMSTMDIIKLKGGDPANFLDVGGGATEEQVHKAFEILNADPKVKTILVNIFGGIMRCDVIAAGILSAAKQIGMKKPIVIRLQGTNVDEAQKLIQASGFRMIVVDELEEAATKAVAIANIVKQAEDVKIDVQVNNPTFLPL
;
A
#
# COMPACT_ATOMS: atom_id res chain seq x y z
N MET A 1 -54.02 7.80 -0.33
CA MET A 1 -53.03 6.69 -0.41
C MET A 1 -52.12 6.75 -1.64
N TYR A 2 -52.43 7.49 -2.71
CA TYR A 2 -51.57 7.62 -3.91
C TYR A 2 -50.62 8.83 -3.94
N ARG A 3 -50.55 9.63 -2.85
CA ARG A 3 -49.65 10.80 -2.73
C ARG A 3 -48.51 10.62 -1.73
N ALA A 4 -48.47 9.50 -1.00
CA ALA A 4 -47.39 9.19 -0.05
C ALA A 4 -46.21 8.42 -0.68
N ILE A 5 -46.39 7.86 -1.89
CA ILE A 5 -45.38 7.03 -2.57
C ILE A 5 -44.43 7.88 -3.45
N MET A 6 -44.80 9.12 -3.81
CA MET A 6 -43.92 9.98 -4.62
C MET A 6 -42.92 10.82 -3.81
N ASN A 7 -43.06 10.93 -2.49
CA ASN A 7 -42.12 11.68 -1.65
C ASN A 7 -41.02 10.84 -1.02
N SER A 8 -41.10 9.51 -1.06
CA SER A 8 -39.97 8.63 -0.69
C SER A 8 -38.93 8.48 -1.81
N ALA A 9 -39.29 8.80 -3.06
CA ALA A 9 -38.40 8.74 -4.22
C ALA A 9 -37.46 9.97 -4.37
N ARG A 10 -37.65 11.03 -3.57
CA ARG A 10 -36.75 12.21 -3.55
C ARG A 10 -35.74 12.20 -2.39
N LEU A 11 -35.84 11.24 -1.47
CA LEU A 11 -34.91 11.08 -0.33
C LEU A 11 -33.90 9.93 -0.53
N SER A 12 -33.94 9.21 -1.67
CA SER A 12 -32.98 8.16 -2.00
C SER A 12 -31.80 8.62 -2.87
N GLY A 13 -31.87 9.81 -3.49
CA GLY A 13 -30.80 10.34 -4.34
C GLY A 13 -29.53 10.81 -3.59
N ALA A 14 -29.63 11.06 -2.28
CA ALA A 14 -28.50 11.49 -1.44
C ALA A 14 -27.72 10.32 -0.82
N LYS A 15 -28.28 9.09 -0.82
CA LYS A 15 -27.60 7.88 -0.31
C LYS A 15 -27.02 6.97 -1.40
N GLN A 16 -27.19 7.33 -2.66
CA GLN A 16 -26.65 6.59 -3.81
C GLN A 16 -25.36 7.19 -4.42
N LYS A 17 -24.76 8.19 -3.76
CA LYS A 17 -23.45 8.78 -4.15
C LYS A 17 -22.25 8.24 -3.36
N ALA A 18 -22.43 7.21 -2.53
CA ALA A 18 -21.38 6.70 -1.64
C ALA A 18 -20.65 5.43 -2.13
N LEU A 19 -20.88 4.94 -3.35
CA LEU A 19 -20.37 3.63 -3.79
C LEU A 19 -19.39 3.64 -4.97
N LEU A 20 -18.78 4.79 -5.30
CA LEU A 20 -17.69 4.88 -6.30
C LEU A 20 -16.31 5.18 -5.69
N ARG A 21 -16.14 5.09 -4.37
CA ARG A 21 -14.83 5.32 -3.74
C ARG A 21 -14.12 4.00 -3.45
N GLY A 22 -13.29 3.58 -4.40
CA GLY A 22 -12.42 2.43 -4.17
C GLY A 22 -11.70 1.90 -5.41
N GLN A 23 -11.30 2.77 -6.36
CA GLN A 23 -10.09 2.41 -7.10
C GLN A 23 -8.95 2.46 -6.08
N GLN A 24 -8.35 1.31 -5.82
CA GLN A 24 -7.12 1.23 -5.04
C GLN A 24 -6.05 1.95 -5.84
N ALA A 25 -5.77 3.20 -5.47
CA ALA A 25 -4.57 3.87 -5.90
C ALA A 25 -3.42 3.19 -5.17
N ARG A 26 -2.71 2.30 -5.88
CA ARG A 26 -1.33 2.03 -5.51
C ARG A 26 -0.62 3.37 -5.66
N MET A 27 0.12 3.72 -4.62
CA MET A 27 0.90 4.95 -4.61
C MET A 27 2.33 4.51 -4.38
N LEU A 28 3.19 4.74 -5.35
CA LEU A 28 4.61 4.51 -5.20
C LEU A 28 5.09 5.16 -3.90
N ASN A 29 5.64 4.34 -3.02
CA ASN A 29 6.35 4.77 -1.83
C ASN A 29 7.85 4.77 -2.17
N VAL A 30 8.56 5.79 -1.69
CA VAL A 30 10.02 5.85 -1.79
C VAL A 30 10.64 5.90 -0.41
N HIS A 31 11.89 5.44 -0.31
CA HIS A 31 12.64 5.50 0.93
C HIS A 31 12.91 6.95 1.34
N GLU A 32 13.10 7.19 2.64
CA GLU A 32 13.37 8.52 3.20
C GLU A 32 14.55 9.21 2.50
N TYR A 33 15.64 8.50 2.20
CA TYR A 33 16.78 9.10 1.48
C TYR A 33 16.40 9.61 0.08
N ILE A 34 15.48 8.92 -0.61
CA ILE A 34 14.97 9.35 -1.92
C ILE A 34 14.09 10.58 -1.76
N SER A 35 13.21 10.59 -0.76
CA SER A 35 12.40 11.76 -0.41
C SER A 35 13.29 12.98 -0.19
N MET A 36 14.34 12.83 0.61
CA MET A 36 15.29 13.91 0.92
C MET A 36 16.04 14.40 -0.33
N ASP A 37 16.46 13.50 -1.22
CA ASP A 37 17.13 13.88 -2.46
C ASP A 37 16.20 14.67 -3.40
N ILE A 38 14.93 14.26 -3.51
CA ILE A 38 13.91 15.01 -4.25
C ILE A 38 13.74 16.39 -3.61
N MET A 39 13.56 16.46 -2.29
CA MET A 39 13.38 17.71 -1.54
C MET A 39 14.55 18.69 -1.70
N LYS A 40 15.80 18.19 -1.67
CA LYS A 40 17.01 18.99 -1.95
C LYS A 40 16.96 19.63 -3.34
N GLY A 41 16.46 18.91 -4.34
CA GLY A 41 16.26 19.41 -5.71
C GLY A 41 15.31 20.62 -5.80
N TYR A 42 14.40 20.78 -4.84
CA TYR A 42 13.48 21.93 -4.74
C TYR A 42 13.96 22.99 -3.74
N GLY A 43 15.19 22.86 -3.21
CA GLY A 43 15.78 23.77 -2.24
C GLY A 43 15.19 23.65 -0.84
N ILE A 44 14.63 22.49 -0.49
CA ILE A 44 14.13 22.22 0.86
C ILE A 44 15.28 21.66 1.71
N ALA A 45 15.51 22.28 2.86
CA ALA A 45 16.56 21.85 3.78
C ALA A 45 16.24 20.49 4.40
N THR A 46 17.22 19.59 4.36
CA THR A 46 17.20 18.25 4.97
C THR A 46 18.52 18.02 5.70
N PRO A 47 18.59 17.09 6.66
CA PRO A 47 19.84 16.75 7.34
C PRO A 47 20.95 16.36 6.36
N THR A 48 22.17 16.78 6.66
CA THR A 48 23.37 16.30 5.99
C THR A 48 23.55 14.82 6.29
N GLY A 49 23.78 14.00 5.27
CA GLY A 49 23.94 12.57 5.46
C GLY A 49 23.89 11.79 4.15
N GLN A 50 24.08 10.48 4.27
CA GLN A 50 24.17 9.58 3.13
C GLN A 50 23.58 8.21 3.47
N VAL A 51 22.99 7.57 2.46
CA VAL A 51 22.56 6.18 2.53
C VAL A 51 23.75 5.24 2.34
N VAL A 52 23.80 4.19 3.15
CA VAL A 52 24.89 3.21 3.18
C VAL A 52 24.33 1.79 3.14
N SER A 53 25.10 0.89 2.53
CA SER A 53 24.76 -0.53 2.37
C SER A 53 25.77 -1.46 3.04
N SER A 54 26.78 -0.91 3.71
CA SER A 54 27.76 -1.65 4.50
C SER A 54 28.19 -0.87 5.74
N VAL A 55 28.78 -1.58 6.71
CA VAL A 55 29.35 -0.97 7.92
C VAL A 55 30.54 -0.06 7.58
N ASP A 56 31.35 -0.45 6.60
CA ASP A 56 32.52 0.33 6.15
C ASP A 56 32.10 1.65 5.50
N GLU A 57 31.04 1.64 4.68
CA GLU A 57 30.44 2.86 4.15
C GLU A 57 29.91 3.77 5.26
N ALA A 58 29.25 3.19 6.28
CA ALA A 58 28.75 3.93 7.43
C ALA A 58 29.88 4.61 8.22
N GLU A 59 30.99 3.89 8.45
CA GLU A 59 32.20 4.46 9.05
C GLU A 59 32.77 5.60 8.22
N HIS A 60 32.89 5.41 6.90
CA HIS A 60 33.40 6.44 6.00
C HIS A 60 32.55 7.71 6.05
N VAL A 61 31.22 7.59 5.99
CA VAL A 61 30.29 8.73 6.10
C VAL A 61 30.42 9.40 7.46
N TYR A 62 30.44 8.64 8.55
CA TYR A 62 30.57 9.18 9.89
C TYR A 62 31.86 9.99 10.08
N VAL A 63 32.99 9.47 9.61
CA VAL A 63 34.29 10.10 9.78
C VAL A 63 34.46 11.31 8.87
N ASN A 64 34.11 11.19 7.59
CA ASN A 64 34.49 12.17 6.57
C ASN A 64 33.39 13.19 6.25
N MET A 65 32.11 12.81 6.36
CA MET A 65 30.98 13.70 6.06
C MET A 65 30.44 14.34 7.33
N LEU A 66 30.27 13.54 8.39
CA LEU A 66 29.70 14.00 9.66
C LEU A 66 30.76 14.47 10.65
N ASN A 67 32.05 14.43 10.28
CA ASN A 67 33.19 14.88 11.09
C ASN A 67 33.21 14.29 12.50
N LYS A 68 32.75 13.03 12.66
CA LYS A 68 32.60 12.34 13.95
C LYS A 68 31.68 13.07 14.94
N GLY A 69 30.76 13.91 14.46
CA GLY A 69 29.70 14.52 15.27
C GLY A 69 28.60 13.51 15.62
N ASP A 70 27.67 13.92 16.48
CA ASP A 70 26.47 13.12 16.77
C ASP A 70 25.68 12.84 15.47
N ALA A 71 25.28 11.59 15.29
CA ALA A 71 24.57 11.11 14.11
C ALA A 71 23.29 10.38 14.46
N VAL A 72 22.38 10.25 13.50
CA VAL A 72 21.20 9.38 13.59
C VAL A 72 21.30 8.29 12.54
N VAL A 73 21.17 7.05 12.97
CA VAL A 73 21.18 5.84 12.14
C VAL A 73 19.72 5.42 11.92
N LYS A 74 19.24 5.48 10.68
CA LYS A 74 17.84 5.23 10.31
C LYS A 74 17.71 4.08 9.32
N ALA A 75 17.03 3.01 9.72
CA ALA A 75 16.66 1.90 8.84
C ALA A 75 15.84 2.40 7.64
N GLN A 76 16.24 2.02 6.42
CA GLN A 76 15.49 2.35 5.21
C GLN A 76 14.58 1.18 4.85
N VAL A 77 13.34 1.30 5.31
CA VAL A 77 12.25 0.34 5.12
C VAL A 77 10.99 1.11 4.76
N LEU A 78 10.24 0.66 3.76
CA LEU A 78 8.97 1.29 3.33
C LEU A 78 7.81 0.95 4.28
N SER A 79 7.97 1.31 5.54
CA SER A 79 6.98 1.15 6.59
C SER A 79 7.11 2.28 7.61
N GLY A 80 5.97 2.83 8.06
CA GLY A 80 5.96 3.80 9.15
C GLY A 80 6.27 3.17 10.51
N GLY A 81 6.52 4.00 11.52
CA GLY A 81 6.73 3.54 12.90
C GLY A 81 8.05 2.81 13.14
N ARG A 82 9.07 3.06 12.29
CA ARG A 82 10.39 2.41 12.35
C ARG A 82 11.02 2.51 13.74
N GLY A 83 10.95 3.67 14.39
CA GLY A 83 11.51 3.90 15.74
C GLY A 83 10.95 2.96 16.82
N LEU A 84 9.71 2.51 16.68
CA LEU A 84 9.04 1.57 17.61
C LEU A 84 9.08 0.11 17.13
N GLY A 85 9.64 -0.15 15.95
CA GLY A 85 9.71 -1.49 15.37
C GLY A 85 10.70 -2.40 16.10
N THR A 86 10.69 -3.68 15.78
CA THR A 86 11.65 -4.66 16.29
C THR A 86 12.16 -5.51 15.13
N PHE A 87 13.47 -5.66 15.02
CA PHE A 87 14.10 -6.53 14.05
C PHE A 87 13.99 -8.00 14.47
N LYS A 88 13.96 -8.91 13.50
CA LYS A 88 13.88 -10.36 13.78
C LYS A 88 15.08 -10.93 14.55
N ASN A 89 16.23 -10.26 14.54
CA ASN A 89 17.38 -10.60 15.38
C ASN A 89 17.24 -10.12 16.84
N GLY A 90 16.12 -9.51 17.22
CA GLY A 90 15.84 -8.99 18.56
C GLY A 90 16.27 -7.53 18.79
N PHE A 91 16.93 -6.89 17.82
CA PHE A 91 17.30 -5.48 17.93
C PHE A 91 16.05 -4.58 17.90
N LYS A 92 15.94 -3.65 18.85
CA LYS A 92 14.75 -2.80 19.02
C LYS A 92 14.96 -1.42 18.43
N GLY A 93 13.96 -0.95 17.68
CA GLY A 93 13.93 0.35 17.03
C GLY A 93 14.75 0.39 15.74
N GLY A 94 14.21 1.07 14.73
CA GLY A 94 14.87 1.35 13.45
C GLY A 94 15.49 2.75 13.35
N VAL A 95 15.47 3.54 14.42
CA VAL A 95 16.03 4.90 14.46
C VAL A 95 16.81 5.06 15.76
N HIS A 96 18.12 5.32 15.66
CA HIS A 96 19.01 5.38 16.83
C HIS A 96 19.95 6.58 16.77
N LEU A 97 20.13 7.24 17.91
CA LEU A 97 21.17 8.25 18.10
C LEU A 97 22.52 7.57 18.31
N ALA A 98 23.50 7.89 17.48
CA ALA A 98 24.88 7.43 17.57
C ALA A 98 25.80 8.60 17.94
N THR A 99 26.53 8.46 19.04
CA THR A 99 27.48 9.49 19.52
C THR A 99 28.94 9.10 19.31
N THR A 100 29.17 7.84 18.94
CA THR A 100 30.50 7.30 18.68
C THR A 100 30.52 6.46 17.40
N LEU A 101 31.71 6.25 16.84
CA LEU A 101 31.90 5.32 15.73
C LEU A 101 31.45 3.88 16.10
N GLY A 102 31.63 3.47 17.35
CA GLY A 102 31.18 2.17 17.84
C GLY A 102 29.67 2.01 17.76
N ASP A 103 28.92 3.06 18.11
CA ASP A 103 27.46 3.09 17.97
C ASP A 103 27.04 2.95 16.50
N VAL A 104 27.67 3.71 15.60
CA VAL A 104 27.39 3.65 14.14
C VAL A 104 27.57 2.25 13.60
N LYS A 105 28.70 1.59 13.92
CA LYS A 105 28.98 0.23 13.47
C LYS A 105 27.95 -0.75 14.01
N LYS A 106 27.73 -0.73 15.33
CA LYS A 106 26.79 -1.63 16.01
C LYS A 106 25.37 -1.52 15.46
N PHE A 107 24.85 -0.30 15.32
CA PHE A 107 23.50 -0.08 14.83
C PHE A 107 23.36 -0.49 13.36
N THR A 108 24.32 -0.12 12.52
CA THR A 108 24.31 -0.49 11.09
C THR A 108 24.36 -2.01 10.90
N GLU A 109 25.24 -2.72 11.62
CA GLU A 109 25.35 -4.19 11.60
C GLU A 109 24.06 -4.87 12.10
N SER A 110 23.42 -4.30 13.13
CA SER A 110 22.19 -4.85 13.69
C SER A 110 20.98 -4.67 12.77
N MET A 111 21.03 -3.73 11.81
CA MET A 111 19.93 -3.40 10.91
C MET A 111 20.09 -4.03 9.52
N LEU A 112 21.29 -3.99 8.92
CA LEU A 112 21.49 -4.39 7.53
C LEU A 112 21.20 -5.88 7.30
N GLY A 113 20.42 -6.17 6.25
CA GLY A 113 19.99 -7.52 5.88
C GLY A 113 18.95 -8.14 6.83
N GLN A 114 18.57 -7.45 7.90
CA GLN A 114 17.58 -7.91 8.86
C GLN A 114 16.18 -7.46 8.48
N HIS A 115 15.16 -8.16 8.96
CA HIS A 115 13.76 -7.78 8.73
C HIS A 115 13.23 -6.97 9.89
N LEU A 116 12.77 -5.75 9.63
CA LEU A 116 12.13 -4.87 10.60
C LEU A 116 10.63 -5.15 10.63
N VAL A 117 10.13 -5.52 11.81
CA VAL A 117 8.70 -5.67 12.08
C VAL A 117 8.18 -4.38 12.72
N THR A 118 7.19 -3.76 12.09
CA THR A 118 6.45 -2.60 12.60
C THR A 118 4.96 -2.98 12.73
N LYS A 119 4.15 -2.07 13.29
CA LYS A 119 2.68 -2.22 13.25
C LYS A 119 2.13 -2.30 11.83
N GLN A 120 2.81 -1.71 10.84
CA GLN A 120 2.34 -1.59 9.46
C GLN A 120 2.92 -2.68 8.53
N SER A 121 4.07 -3.29 8.85
CA SER A 121 4.67 -4.33 8.01
C SER A 121 4.08 -5.73 8.21
N GLY A 122 3.32 -5.92 9.29
CA GLY A 122 2.89 -7.24 9.75
C GLY A 122 4.06 -8.14 10.24
N PRO A 123 3.76 -9.39 10.63
CA PRO A 123 4.73 -10.28 11.30
C PRO A 123 5.92 -10.69 10.43
N ALA A 124 5.77 -10.66 9.10
CA ALA A 124 6.85 -10.98 8.18
C ALA A 124 7.98 -9.95 8.28
N GLY A 125 7.67 -8.70 8.61
CA GLY A 125 8.60 -7.59 8.53
C GLY A 125 9.03 -7.30 7.09
N ILE A 126 9.79 -6.23 6.92
CA ILE A 126 10.38 -5.86 5.63
C ILE A 126 11.90 -5.80 5.79
N VAL A 127 12.63 -6.28 4.78
CA VAL A 127 14.08 -6.32 4.79
C VAL A 127 14.67 -4.91 4.77
N CYS A 128 15.64 -4.65 5.65
CA CYS A 128 16.41 -3.42 5.70
C CYS A 128 17.72 -3.60 4.92
N ASN A 129 17.69 -3.34 3.62
CA ASN A 129 18.87 -3.45 2.76
C ASN A 129 19.82 -2.25 2.84
N LYS A 130 19.32 -1.12 3.35
CA LYS A 130 20.07 0.13 3.45
C LYS A 130 19.78 0.84 4.77
N VAL A 131 20.73 1.65 5.19
CA VAL A 131 20.62 2.52 6.36
C VAL A 131 20.94 3.95 5.94
N LEU A 132 20.19 4.92 6.42
CA LEU A 132 20.48 6.34 6.24
C LEU A 132 21.21 6.84 7.48
N LEU A 133 22.43 7.35 7.29
CA LEU A 133 23.23 7.98 8.34
C LEU A 133 23.21 9.49 8.13
N VAL A 134 22.67 10.23 9.08
CA VAL A 134 22.53 11.69 9.02
C VAL A 134 23.09 12.38 10.25
N GLU A 135 23.41 13.67 10.14
CA GLU A 135 23.72 14.51 11.29
C GLU A 135 22.56 14.53 12.29
N ARG A 136 22.88 14.62 13.58
CA ARG A 136 21.89 14.92 14.60
C ARG A 136 21.50 16.39 14.53
N LEU A 137 20.21 16.64 14.31
CA LEU A 137 19.65 17.97 14.51
C LEU A 137 19.38 18.21 16.00
N TYR A 138 19.93 19.29 16.56
CA TYR A 138 19.59 19.76 17.89
C TYR A 138 18.38 20.70 17.78
N MET A 139 17.20 20.14 18.02
CA MET A 139 15.92 20.77 17.73
C MET A 139 15.36 21.49 18.96
N ARG A 140 14.90 22.73 18.77
CA ARG A 140 14.13 23.51 19.75
C ARG A 140 12.66 23.10 19.75
N ARG A 141 12.13 22.82 18.56
CA ARG A 141 10.73 22.45 18.32
C ARG A 141 10.64 21.36 17.27
N GLU A 142 9.72 20.44 17.51
CA GLU A 142 9.31 19.42 16.55
C GLU A 142 7.87 19.70 16.16
N MET A 143 7.65 19.87 14.86
CA MET A 143 6.38 20.24 14.27
C MET A 143 5.96 19.18 13.24
N TYR A 144 4.69 19.22 12.83
CA TYR A 144 4.16 18.35 11.79
C TYR A 144 3.64 19.18 10.62
N LEU A 145 3.99 18.77 9.41
CA LEU A 145 3.46 19.36 8.18
C LEU A 145 3.20 18.25 7.16
N SER A 146 2.02 18.21 6.58
CA SER A 146 1.75 17.40 5.40
C SER A 146 0.94 18.13 4.34
N ILE A 147 1.10 17.72 3.09
CA ILE A 147 0.27 18.13 1.96
C ILE A 147 -0.26 16.85 1.31
N MET A 148 -1.57 16.76 1.13
CA MET A 148 -2.22 15.58 0.56
C MET A 148 -3.37 15.97 -0.37
N MET A 149 -3.79 15.07 -1.25
CA MET A 149 -5.00 15.25 -2.05
C MET A 149 -6.24 14.88 -1.23
N ASP A 150 -7.00 15.88 -0.77
CA ASP A 150 -8.21 15.67 0.02
C ASP A 150 -9.43 15.43 -0.86
N ARG A 151 -10.10 14.31 -0.59
CA ARG A 151 -11.32 13.90 -1.29
C ARG A 151 -12.55 14.65 -0.83
N THR A 152 -12.53 15.38 0.29
CA THR A 152 -13.71 16.13 0.74
C THR A 152 -13.79 17.46 0.00
N THR A 153 -12.67 18.18 -0.03
CA THR A 153 -12.50 19.47 -0.70
C THR A 153 -12.14 19.35 -2.18
N GLN A 154 -11.80 18.14 -2.66
CA GLN A 154 -11.50 17.83 -4.06
C GLN A 154 -10.25 18.56 -4.58
N GLY A 155 -9.24 18.74 -3.72
CA GLY A 155 -8.00 19.42 -4.08
C GLY A 155 -6.88 19.16 -3.08
N PRO A 156 -5.71 19.79 -3.25
CA PRO A 156 -4.63 19.74 -2.28
C PRO A 156 -5.07 20.35 -0.94
N MET A 157 -4.69 19.72 0.16
CA MET A 157 -4.92 20.18 1.51
C MET A 157 -3.62 20.12 2.29
N ILE A 158 -3.28 21.22 2.94
CA ILE A 158 -2.17 21.29 3.88
C ILE A 158 -2.71 20.99 5.28
N VAL A 159 -2.06 20.08 5.98
CA VAL A 159 -2.32 19.74 7.38
C VAL A 159 -1.09 20.14 8.19
N ALA A 160 -1.26 20.95 9.22
CA ALA A 160 -0.17 21.45 10.05
C ALA A 160 -0.49 21.27 11.53
N SER A 161 0.55 20.99 12.33
CA SER A 161 0.44 20.98 13.78
C SER A 161 1.72 21.47 14.45
N PRO A 162 1.64 22.27 15.52
CA PRO A 162 2.80 22.61 16.33
C PRO A 162 3.34 21.43 17.15
N VAL A 163 2.69 20.26 17.09
CA VAL A 163 3.13 19.02 17.75
C VAL A 163 3.56 18.01 16.69
N GLY A 164 4.87 17.86 16.52
CA GLY A 164 5.49 16.83 15.68
C GLY A 164 6.18 15.73 16.49
N GLY A 165 6.83 14.80 15.77
CA GLY A 165 7.62 13.72 16.37
C GLY A 165 6.80 12.52 16.85
N THR A 166 5.47 12.56 16.70
CA THR A 166 4.53 11.48 17.05
C THR A 166 3.53 11.24 15.93
N SER A 167 2.69 10.20 16.04
CA SER A 167 1.60 9.94 15.07
C SER A 167 0.62 11.11 15.06
N ILE A 168 0.31 11.59 13.85
CA ILE A 168 -0.65 12.68 13.67
C ILE A 168 -2.08 12.23 13.99
N GLU A 169 -2.38 10.95 13.79
CA GLU A 169 -3.65 10.32 14.15
C GLU A 169 -3.88 10.33 15.65
N ASP A 170 -2.83 10.06 16.43
CA ASP A 170 -2.89 10.15 17.90
C ASP A 170 -3.14 11.60 18.35
N VAL A 171 -2.49 12.59 17.73
CA VAL A 171 -2.74 14.02 18.00
C VAL A 171 -4.17 14.42 17.61
N ALA A 172 -4.68 13.95 16.47
CA ALA A 172 -6.05 14.22 16.05
C ALA A 172 -7.09 13.64 17.02
N ALA A 173 -6.79 12.50 17.66
CA ALA A 173 -7.65 11.88 18.64
C ALA A 173 -7.57 12.56 20.03
N SER A 174 -6.36 12.94 20.48
CA SER A 174 -6.15 13.49 21.83
C SER A 174 -6.26 15.02 21.91
N ASN A 175 -5.89 15.72 20.84
CA ASN A 175 -5.74 17.17 20.75
C ASN A 175 -6.15 17.71 19.36
N PRO A 176 -7.40 17.47 18.92
CA PRO A 176 -7.87 17.91 17.59
C PRO A 176 -7.72 19.41 17.35
N GLU A 177 -7.73 20.23 18.41
CA GLU A 177 -7.52 21.68 18.35
C GLU A 177 -6.11 22.10 17.88
N LYS A 178 -5.15 21.17 17.91
CA LYS A 178 -3.78 21.39 17.42
C LYS A 178 -3.60 20.96 15.96
N ILE A 179 -4.65 20.48 15.31
CA ILE A 179 -4.62 20.12 13.89
C ILE A 179 -5.25 21.26 13.10
N PHE A 180 -4.46 21.87 12.24
CA PHE A 180 -4.91 22.92 11.36
C PHE A 180 -4.92 22.42 9.93
N THR A 181 -6.00 22.70 9.20
CA THR A 181 -6.11 22.37 7.79
C THR A 181 -6.28 23.64 6.95
N GLU A 182 -5.72 23.62 5.74
CA GLU A 182 -5.83 24.69 4.76
C GLU A 182 -6.05 24.06 3.38
N PRO A 183 -7.28 24.08 2.83
CA PRO A 183 -7.53 23.64 1.47
C PRO A 183 -6.96 24.65 0.47
N ILE A 184 -6.34 24.16 -0.60
CA ILE A 184 -5.72 24.98 -1.64
C ILE A 184 -6.48 24.78 -2.95
N ASP A 185 -6.88 25.87 -3.58
CA ASP A 185 -7.41 25.81 -4.94
C ASP A 185 -6.29 25.40 -5.91
N ILE A 186 -6.51 24.35 -6.68
CA ILE A 186 -5.47 23.79 -7.56
C ILE A 186 -5.19 24.65 -8.80
N MET A 187 -6.13 25.53 -9.18
CA MET A 187 -5.99 26.44 -10.31
C MET A 187 -5.27 27.72 -9.90
N GLU A 188 -5.58 28.26 -8.72
CA GLU A 188 -4.92 29.46 -8.18
C GLU A 188 -3.55 29.15 -7.57
N GLY A 189 -3.42 27.98 -6.94
CA GLY A 189 -2.22 27.56 -6.22
C GLY A 189 -2.12 28.14 -4.80
N LEU A 190 -1.01 27.84 -4.13
CA LEU A 190 -0.76 28.33 -2.77
C LEU A 190 -0.35 29.81 -2.80
N SER A 191 -1.14 30.67 -2.14
CA SER A 191 -0.83 32.09 -1.98
C SER A 191 0.23 32.34 -0.89
N GLU A 192 0.91 33.49 -0.98
CA GLU A 192 1.87 33.94 0.03
C GLU A 192 1.21 34.10 1.41
N GLU A 193 -0.02 34.61 1.46
CA GLU A 193 -0.79 34.77 2.69
C GLU A 193 -1.13 33.42 3.33
N ALA A 194 -1.57 32.44 2.53
CA ALA A 194 -1.86 31.09 3.02
C ALA A 194 -0.59 30.41 3.56
N ALA A 195 0.54 30.53 2.84
CA ALA A 195 1.82 29.99 3.29
C ALA A 195 2.28 30.61 4.62
N ALA A 196 2.16 31.94 4.76
CA ALA A 196 2.46 32.64 6.01
C ALA A 196 1.50 32.25 7.15
N GLY A 197 0.21 32.07 6.84
CA GLY A 197 -0.80 31.60 7.78
C GLY A 197 -0.50 30.19 8.30
N ILE A 198 -0.06 29.28 7.43
CA ILE A 198 0.36 27.92 7.80
C ILE A 198 1.61 27.95 8.69
N ALA A 199 2.60 28.79 8.36
CA ALA A 199 3.78 28.98 9.21
C ALA A 199 3.42 29.49 10.61
N THR A 200 2.38 30.34 10.73
CA THR A 200 1.85 30.74 12.05
C THR A 200 1.16 29.57 12.75
N LYS A 201 0.29 28.82 12.05
CA LYS A 201 -0.47 27.68 12.58
C LYS A 201 0.43 26.53 13.06
N ILE A 202 1.59 26.33 12.43
CA ILE A 202 2.58 25.33 12.85
C ILE A 202 3.42 25.80 14.06
N GLY A 203 3.20 27.03 14.54
CA GLY A 203 3.78 27.57 15.77
C GLY A 203 5.02 28.45 15.57
N LEU A 204 5.31 28.90 14.34
CA LEU A 204 6.40 29.85 14.08
C LEU A 204 5.90 31.28 14.30
N GLU A 205 6.68 32.08 15.01
CA GLU A 205 6.27 33.41 15.45
C GLU A 205 6.25 34.41 14.27
N PRO A 206 5.12 35.06 13.95
CA PRO A 206 5.03 35.99 12.84
C PRO A 206 6.09 37.10 12.86
N GLY A 207 6.66 37.41 11.69
CA GLY A 207 7.69 38.45 11.55
C GLY A 207 9.12 38.01 11.91
N THR A 208 9.31 36.78 12.38
CA THR A 208 10.65 36.20 12.60
C THR A 208 11.25 35.60 11.33
N ALA A 209 12.59 35.45 11.31
CA ALA A 209 13.28 34.78 10.21
C ALA A 209 12.85 33.32 10.05
N THR A 210 12.57 32.62 11.16
CA THR A 210 12.06 31.24 11.13
C THR A 210 10.66 31.15 10.53
N HIS A 211 9.78 32.12 10.81
CA HIS A 211 8.45 32.20 10.19
C HIS A 211 8.55 32.43 8.67
N ALA A 212 9.40 33.36 8.23
CA ALA A 212 9.65 33.57 6.80
C ALA A 212 10.23 32.32 6.12
N ALA A 213 11.17 31.62 6.76
CA ALA A 213 11.73 30.36 6.26
C ALA A 213 10.69 29.23 6.23
N GLY A 214 9.81 29.16 7.22
CA GLY A 214 8.70 28.21 7.27
C GLY A 214 7.71 28.44 6.13
N ALA A 215 7.31 29.68 5.88
CA ALA A 215 6.44 30.03 4.76
C ALA A 215 7.07 29.68 3.40
N ASP A 216 8.36 29.98 3.21
CA ASP A 216 9.10 29.59 2.00
C ASP A 216 9.15 28.07 1.82
N LEU A 217 9.39 27.31 2.89
CA LEU A 217 9.38 25.85 2.88
C LEU A 217 8.01 25.29 2.48
N VAL A 218 6.91 25.81 3.01
CA VAL A 218 5.55 25.38 2.64
C VAL A 218 5.31 25.59 1.14
N LYS A 219 5.73 26.74 0.58
CA LYS A 219 5.65 27.00 -0.87
C LYS A 219 6.46 26.03 -1.70
N ARG A 220 7.69 25.72 -1.29
CA ARG A 220 8.54 24.75 -1.99
C ARG A 220 7.96 23.35 -1.97
N LEU A 221 7.38 22.93 -0.84
CA LEU A 221 6.72 21.64 -0.72
C LEU A 221 5.49 21.53 -1.61
N TYR A 222 4.66 22.57 -1.64
CA TYR A 222 3.50 22.60 -2.53
C TYR A 222 3.94 22.52 -3.99
N LYS A 223 4.92 23.35 -4.39
CA LYS A 223 5.49 23.32 -5.73
C LYS A 223 6.06 21.94 -6.09
N MET A 224 6.78 21.30 -5.15
CA MET A 224 7.31 19.96 -5.33
C MET A 224 6.18 18.95 -5.54
N MET A 225 5.16 18.94 -4.66
CA MET A 225 4.03 18.02 -4.75
C MET A 225 3.38 18.03 -6.13
N ILE A 226 3.07 19.24 -6.64
CA ILE A 226 2.44 19.42 -7.95
C ILE A 226 3.38 18.95 -9.08
N ALA A 227 4.67 19.31 -9.00
CA ALA A 227 5.63 18.97 -10.06
C ALA A 227 5.97 17.48 -10.14
N THR A 228 5.87 16.76 -9.01
CA THR A 228 6.20 15.33 -8.94
C THR A 228 4.99 14.41 -8.97
N ASP A 229 3.77 14.93 -9.11
CA ASP A 229 2.52 14.16 -8.97
C ASP A 229 2.46 13.40 -7.64
N ALA A 230 2.91 14.04 -6.56
CA ALA A 230 2.83 13.44 -5.23
C ALA A 230 1.39 13.49 -4.70
N THR A 231 0.93 12.39 -4.13
CA THR A 231 -0.37 12.26 -3.46
C THR A 231 -0.28 12.55 -1.97
N LEU A 232 0.91 12.36 -1.38
CA LEU A 232 1.25 12.72 0.00
C LEU A 232 2.68 13.27 0.04
N VAL A 233 2.83 14.40 0.72
CA VAL A 233 4.11 14.92 1.21
C VAL A 233 3.96 15.06 2.71
N GLU A 234 4.59 14.20 3.50
CA GLU A 234 4.52 14.24 4.97
C GLU A 234 5.92 14.50 5.54
N ILE A 235 6.04 15.49 6.41
CA ILE A 235 7.26 15.82 7.15
C ILE A 235 6.97 15.68 8.63
N ASN A 236 7.59 14.69 9.26
CA ASN A 236 7.35 14.39 10.66
C ASN A 236 8.61 13.79 11.35
N PRO A 237 9.41 14.60 12.07
CA PRO A 237 9.17 16.00 12.39
C PRO A 237 9.71 16.98 11.34
N LEU A 238 9.01 18.12 11.20
CA LEU A 238 9.60 19.37 10.73
C LEU A 238 10.30 20.02 11.92
N ALA A 239 11.60 20.24 11.80
CA ALA A 239 12.45 20.68 12.89
C ALA A 239 12.73 22.18 12.82
N GLU A 240 12.61 22.86 13.96
CA GLU A 240 13.34 24.10 14.18
C GLU A 240 14.58 23.82 15.01
N THR A 241 15.74 24.14 14.48
CA THR A 241 17.04 23.88 15.10
C THR A 241 17.47 24.99 16.06
N ASN A 242 18.45 24.70 16.91
CA ASN A 242 19.01 25.66 17.85
C ASN A 242 19.64 26.89 17.21
N ASP A 243 20.04 26.81 15.94
CA ASP A 243 20.59 27.90 15.14
C ASP A 243 19.52 28.58 14.27
N GLY A 244 18.25 28.26 14.45
CA GLY A 244 17.12 28.95 13.80
C GLY A 244 16.87 28.50 12.36
N ARG A 245 17.39 27.34 11.94
CA ARG A 245 17.02 26.73 10.65
C ARG A 245 15.74 25.92 10.78
N ILE A 246 14.91 25.97 9.75
CA ILE A 246 13.76 25.07 9.55
C ILE A 246 14.20 23.94 8.62
N VAL A 247 14.12 22.69 9.09
CA VAL A 247 14.67 21.52 8.40
C VAL A 247 13.66 20.37 8.40
N ALA A 248 13.45 19.73 7.25
CA ALA A 248 12.66 18.51 7.16
C ALA A 248 13.48 17.32 7.68
N ALA A 249 13.30 16.94 8.94
CA ALA A 249 14.15 15.95 9.60
C ALA A 249 13.84 14.51 9.19
N ASP A 250 12.59 14.22 8.83
CA ASP A 250 12.11 12.98 8.22
C ASP A 250 11.03 13.33 7.19
N ALA A 251 10.94 12.56 6.12
CA ALA A 251 9.99 12.81 5.05
C ALA A 251 9.48 11.50 4.42
N LYS A 252 8.16 11.43 4.27
CA LYS A 252 7.46 10.37 3.56
C LYS A 252 6.73 10.95 2.37
N LEU A 253 7.07 10.48 1.18
CA LEU A 253 6.42 10.87 -0.08
C LEU A 253 5.69 9.68 -0.69
N ASN A 254 4.47 9.93 -1.15
CA ASN A 254 3.69 9.03 -2.00
C ASN A 254 3.43 9.69 -3.34
N PHE A 255 3.41 8.91 -4.42
CA PHE A 255 3.16 9.39 -5.77
C PHE A 255 1.94 8.72 -6.39
N ASP A 256 1.33 9.38 -7.36
CA ASP A 256 0.22 8.81 -8.14
C ASP A 256 0.78 7.83 -9.19
N ASP A 257 0.44 6.55 -9.07
CA ASP A 257 0.87 5.53 -10.04
C ASP A 257 0.35 5.82 -11.47
N ASN A 258 -0.78 6.51 -11.60
CA ASN A 258 -1.29 6.91 -12.92
C ASN A 258 -0.39 7.95 -13.61
N ALA A 259 0.51 8.61 -12.88
CA ALA A 259 1.46 9.58 -13.41
C ALA A 259 2.80 8.95 -13.85
N GLU A 260 2.98 7.62 -13.73
CA GLU A 260 4.23 6.93 -14.08
C GLU A 260 4.75 7.32 -15.48
N TYR A 261 3.84 7.42 -16.46
CA TYR A 261 4.19 7.74 -17.85
C TYR A 261 4.97 9.06 -18.01
N ARG A 262 4.76 10.03 -17.10
CA ARG A 262 5.42 11.34 -17.08
C ARG A 262 6.42 11.51 -15.92
N GLN A 263 6.40 10.63 -14.92
CA GLN A 263 7.29 10.66 -13.75
C GLN A 263 8.36 9.56 -13.76
N LYS A 264 8.83 9.13 -14.94
CA LYS A 264 9.74 7.98 -15.12
C LYS A 264 10.97 7.98 -14.19
N GLN A 265 11.55 9.14 -13.91
CA GLN A 265 12.74 9.23 -13.03
C GLN A 265 12.43 8.88 -11.57
N ILE A 266 11.22 9.17 -11.10
CA ILE A 266 10.78 8.83 -9.74
C ILE A 266 10.45 7.33 -9.68
N PHE A 267 9.72 6.83 -10.66
CA PHE A 267 9.34 5.41 -10.74
C PHE A 267 10.54 4.48 -10.94
N ALA A 268 11.62 4.95 -11.58
CA ALA A 268 12.89 4.23 -11.65
C ALA A 268 13.56 3.99 -10.28
N LYS A 269 13.13 4.70 -9.23
CA LYS A 269 13.62 4.53 -7.85
C LYS A 269 12.79 3.56 -7.01
N ARG A 270 11.77 2.92 -7.60
CA ARG A 270 10.96 1.89 -6.93
C ARG A 270 11.83 0.75 -6.43
N ASP A 271 11.63 0.35 -5.18
CA ASP A 271 12.38 -0.74 -4.56
C ASP A 271 11.48 -1.97 -4.39
N TYR A 272 11.54 -2.87 -5.37
CA TYR A 272 10.77 -4.11 -5.36
C TYR A 272 11.12 -5.06 -4.19
N THR A 273 12.27 -4.87 -3.52
CA THR A 273 12.63 -5.70 -2.35
C THR A 273 11.75 -5.41 -1.12
N GLN A 274 11.00 -4.31 -1.17
CA GLN A 274 10.12 -3.85 -0.10
C GLN A 274 8.66 -4.29 -0.30
N GLU A 275 8.37 -4.91 -1.44
CA GLU A 275 7.03 -5.33 -1.86
C GLU A 275 6.89 -6.85 -1.82
N ASP A 276 5.67 -7.35 -1.80
CA ASP A 276 5.43 -8.78 -1.93
C ASP A 276 5.83 -9.25 -3.34
N PRO A 277 6.72 -10.26 -3.49
CA PRO A 277 7.12 -10.75 -4.80
C PRO A 277 5.95 -11.17 -5.69
N ARG A 278 4.83 -11.64 -5.10
CA ARG A 278 3.61 -11.99 -5.84
C ARG A 278 2.93 -10.76 -6.44
N GLU A 279 2.95 -9.63 -5.71
CA GLU A 279 2.43 -8.36 -6.20
C GLU A 279 3.29 -7.79 -7.33
N VAL A 280 4.63 -7.91 -7.20
CA VAL A 280 5.59 -7.51 -8.24
C VAL A 280 5.41 -8.34 -9.51
N GLU A 281 5.27 -9.66 -9.39
CA GLU A 281 5.01 -10.53 -10.54
C GLU A 281 3.66 -10.23 -11.19
N ALA A 282 2.60 -10.00 -10.40
CA ALA A 282 1.28 -9.62 -10.91
C ALA A 282 1.33 -8.30 -11.71
N HIS A 283 2.06 -7.30 -11.19
CA HIS A 283 2.16 -5.98 -11.81
C HIS A 283 2.77 -6.04 -13.23
N LYS A 284 3.67 -6.99 -13.52
CA LYS A 284 4.25 -7.16 -14.87
C LYS A 284 3.21 -7.47 -15.95
N TYR A 285 2.04 -7.96 -15.53
CA TYR A 285 0.93 -8.36 -16.40
C TYR A 285 -0.31 -7.47 -16.20
N ASP A 286 -0.15 -6.30 -15.58
CA ASP A 286 -1.25 -5.37 -15.28
C ASP A 286 -2.35 -6.03 -14.42
N LEU A 287 -1.95 -6.90 -13.49
CA LEU A 287 -2.84 -7.57 -12.55
C LEU A 287 -2.83 -6.86 -11.19
N ASN A 288 -4.02 -6.50 -10.72
CA ASN A 288 -4.18 -5.88 -9.41
C ASN A 288 -4.27 -6.95 -8.32
N TYR A 289 -3.11 -7.46 -7.88
CA TYR A 289 -2.97 -8.44 -6.80
C TYR A 289 -2.60 -7.81 -5.45
N ILE A 290 -3.17 -8.28 -4.33
CA ILE A 290 -2.65 -8.02 -2.97
C ILE A 290 -2.59 -9.33 -2.20
N GLY A 291 -1.45 -9.62 -1.60
CA GLY A 291 -1.29 -10.80 -0.74
C GLY A 291 -1.99 -10.62 0.62
N LEU A 292 -2.80 -11.60 1.03
CA LEU A 292 -3.41 -11.67 2.36
C LEU A 292 -2.93 -12.92 3.12
N SER A 293 -3.44 -13.13 4.34
CA SER A 293 -3.03 -14.23 5.21
C SER A 293 -3.90 -15.49 5.13
N GLY A 294 -4.98 -15.46 4.34
CA GLY A 294 -5.93 -16.57 4.25
C GLY A 294 -5.47 -17.74 3.38
N ASN A 295 -6.42 -18.60 3.05
CA ASN A 295 -6.19 -19.87 2.35
C ASN A 295 -7.10 -20.11 1.15
N ILE A 296 -7.99 -19.19 0.82
CA ILE A 296 -8.86 -19.24 -0.36
C ILE A 296 -8.39 -18.19 -1.36
N GLY A 297 -7.83 -18.64 -2.49
CA GLY A 297 -7.39 -17.76 -3.55
C GLY A 297 -8.60 -17.17 -4.28
N CYS A 298 -8.56 -15.88 -4.61
CA CYS A 298 -9.63 -15.21 -5.37
C CYS A 298 -9.09 -14.80 -6.74
N MET A 299 -9.89 -14.97 -7.79
CA MET A 299 -9.64 -14.38 -9.11
C MET A 299 -10.95 -13.82 -9.65
N VAL A 300 -11.01 -12.50 -9.81
CA VAL A 300 -12.26 -11.79 -10.08
C VAL A 300 -12.00 -10.70 -11.12
N ASN A 301 -13.01 -10.34 -11.91
CA ASN A 301 -12.95 -9.14 -12.76
C ASN A 301 -13.74 -7.99 -12.13
N GLY A 302 -13.07 -6.85 -11.95
CA GLY A 302 -13.58 -5.65 -11.32
C GLY A 302 -13.29 -5.59 -9.81
N ALA A 303 -12.60 -4.54 -9.38
CA ALA A 303 -12.18 -4.32 -7.99
C ALA A 303 -13.33 -4.38 -6.97
N GLY A 304 -14.51 -3.83 -7.31
CA GLY A 304 -15.68 -3.90 -6.43
C GLY A 304 -16.16 -5.32 -6.20
N LEU A 305 -16.24 -6.12 -7.26
CA LEU A 305 -16.64 -7.52 -7.18
C LEU A 305 -15.57 -8.36 -6.47
N ALA A 306 -14.28 -8.04 -6.67
CA ALA A 306 -13.17 -8.69 -5.98
C ALA A 306 -13.26 -8.48 -4.46
N MET A 307 -13.54 -7.25 -4.01
CA MET A 307 -13.79 -6.94 -2.59
C MET A 307 -15.01 -7.69 -2.05
N SER A 308 -16.15 -7.62 -2.73
CA SER A 308 -17.36 -8.33 -2.28
C SER A 308 -17.18 -9.85 -2.25
N THR A 309 -16.34 -10.40 -3.12
CA THR A 309 -16.00 -11.82 -3.15
C THR A 309 -15.17 -12.23 -1.92
N MET A 310 -14.21 -11.40 -1.51
CA MET A 310 -13.47 -11.62 -0.27
C MET A 310 -14.38 -11.51 0.96
N ASP A 311 -15.27 -10.52 0.98
CA ASP A 311 -16.21 -10.29 2.08
C ASP A 311 -17.16 -11.47 2.26
N ILE A 312 -17.73 -12.01 1.17
CA ILE A 312 -18.64 -13.15 1.26
C ILE A 312 -17.90 -14.45 1.66
N ILE A 313 -16.65 -14.64 1.24
CA ILE A 313 -15.81 -15.75 1.75
C ILE A 313 -15.66 -15.62 3.27
N LYS A 314 -15.37 -14.41 3.76
CA LYS A 314 -15.21 -14.16 5.20
C LYS A 314 -16.52 -14.35 5.95
N LEU A 315 -17.64 -13.89 5.39
CA LEU A 315 -18.99 -14.06 5.92
C LEU A 315 -19.37 -15.55 6.06
N LYS A 316 -18.86 -16.41 5.16
CA LYS A 316 -19.03 -17.87 5.21
C LYS A 316 -18.02 -18.59 6.09
N GLY A 317 -17.19 -17.85 6.84
CA GLY A 317 -16.24 -18.41 7.79
C GLY A 317 -14.90 -18.87 7.19
N GLY A 318 -14.62 -18.50 5.94
CA GLY A 318 -13.31 -18.71 5.32
C GLY A 318 -12.38 -17.51 5.46
N ASP A 319 -11.15 -17.66 4.97
CA ASP A 319 -10.17 -16.59 4.94
C ASP A 319 -9.66 -16.37 3.50
N PRO A 320 -9.91 -15.20 2.88
CA PRO A 320 -9.37 -14.89 1.56
C PRO A 320 -7.84 -14.76 1.63
N ALA A 321 -7.14 -15.44 0.71
CA ALA A 321 -5.69 -15.47 0.60
C ALA A 321 -5.13 -14.28 -0.17
N ASN A 322 -5.96 -13.63 -0.99
CA ASN A 322 -5.55 -12.49 -1.79
C ASN A 322 -6.76 -11.67 -2.26
N PHE A 323 -6.48 -10.42 -2.62
CA PHE A 323 -7.26 -9.66 -3.59
C PHE A 323 -6.64 -9.88 -4.98
N LEU A 324 -7.44 -10.06 -6.03
CA LEU A 324 -6.97 -10.10 -7.41
C LEU A 324 -8.07 -9.65 -8.36
N ASP A 325 -7.85 -8.51 -8.99
CA ASP A 325 -8.67 -8.00 -10.09
C ASP A 325 -7.92 -8.17 -11.42
N VAL A 326 -8.47 -8.99 -12.33
CA VAL A 326 -7.94 -9.23 -13.68
C VAL A 326 -8.44 -8.22 -14.73
N GLY A 327 -9.34 -7.32 -14.36
CA GLY A 327 -9.96 -6.35 -15.25
C GLY A 327 -11.10 -6.92 -16.12
N GLY A 328 -11.91 -6.02 -16.70
CA GLY A 328 -13.11 -6.40 -17.48
C GLY A 328 -12.83 -7.02 -18.86
N GLY A 329 -11.59 -6.90 -19.37
CA GLY A 329 -11.16 -7.41 -20.68
C GLY A 329 -9.93 -8.29 -20.58
N ALA A 330 -9.84 -9.10 -19.51
CA ALA A 330 -8.67 -9.93 -19.21
C ALA A 330 -8.29 -10.82 -20.40
N THR A 331 -7.01 -10.80 -20.75
CA THR A 331 -6.43 -11.65 -21.80
C THR A 331 -6.15 -13.07 -21.28
N GLU A 332 -5.96 -14.04 -22.18
CA GLU A 332 -5.58 -15.41 -21.79
C GLU A 332 -4.25 -15.42 -21.00
N GLU A 333 -3.29 -14.58 -21.39
CA GLU A 333 -2.00 -14.45 -20.69
C GLU A 333 -2.18 -13.93 -19.25
N GLN A 334 -3.04 -12.94 -19.04
CA GLN A 334 -3.37 -12.43 -17.71
C GLN A 334 -4.03 -13.50 -16.83
N VAL A 335 -4.97 -14.27 -17.38
CA VAL A 335 -5.61 -15.39 -16.67
C VAL A 335 -4.61 -16.49 -16.33
N HIS A 336 -3.72 -16.84 -17.26
CA HIS A 336 -2.65 -17.79 -17.02
C HIS A 336 -1.75 -17.34 -15.87
N LYS A 337 -1.27 -16.10 -15.91
CA LYS A 337 -0.38 -15.60 -14.85
C LYS A 337 -1.08 -15.48 -13.50
N ALA A 338 -2.35 -15.08 -13.49
CA ALA A 338 -3.17 -15.10 -12.28
C ALA A 338 -3.20 -16.48 -11.62
N PHE A 339 -3.46 -17.53 -12.41
CA PHE A 339 -3.44 -18.91 -11.90
C PHE A 339 -2.04 -19.37 -11.47
N GLU A 340 -0.99 -18.95 -12.17
CA GLU A 340 0.39 -19.29 -11.80
C GLU A 340 0.73 -18.76 -10.40
N ILE A 341 0.41 -17.49 -10.14
CA ILE A 341 0.60 -16.83 -8.84
C ILE A 341 -0.19 -17.54 -7.74
N LEU A 342 -1.48 -17.83 -7.99
CA LEU A 342 -2.35 -18.50 -7.01
C LEU A 342 -1.94 -19.96 -6.75
N ASN A 343 -1.47 -20.66 -7.78
CA ASN A 343 -1.03 -22.05 -7.65
C ASN A 343 0.33 -22.15 -6.93
N ALA A 344 1.22 -21.17 -7.10
CA ALA A 344 2.50 -21.10 -6.42
C ALA A 344 2.39 -20.83 -4.91
N ASP A 345 1.35 -20.16 -4.44
CA ASP A 345 1.18 -19.83 -3.01
C ASP A 345 0.79 -21.07 -2.16
N PRO A 346 1.66 -21.60 -1.28
CA PRO A 346 1.38 -22.81 -0.51
C PRO A 346 0.23 -22.64 0.50
N LYS A 347 -0.14 -21.41 0.87
CA LYS A 347 -1.27 -21.15 1.77
C LYS A 347 -2.62 -21.39 1.08
N VAL A 348 -2.69 -21.19 -0.23
CA VAL A 348 -3.91 -21.37 -1.01
C VAL A 348 -4.26 -22.85 -1.11
N LYS A 349 -5.44 -23.22 -0.60
CA LYS A 349 -5.99 -24.59 -0.59
C LYS A 349 -7.10 -24.80 -1.60
N THR A 350 -7.74 -23.72 -2.04
CA THR A 350 -8.76 -23.70 -3.10
C THR A 350 -8.75 -22.34 -3.77
N ILE A 351 -9.23 -22.27 -5.00
CA ILE A 351 -9.36 -21.02 -5.75
C ILE A 351 -10.85 -20.79 -6.07
N LEU A 352 -11.35 -19.60 -5.75
CA LEU A 352 -12.66 -19.12 -6.17
C LEU A 352 -12.48 -18.14 -7.35
N VAL A 353 -12.94 -18.57 -8.52
CA VAL A 353 -13.04 -17.74 -9.72
C VAL A 353 -14.46 -17.18 -9.79
N ASN A 354 -14.60 -15.87 -9.75
CA ASN A 354 -15.90 -15.21 -9.90
C ASN A 354 -15.81 -14.18 -11.03
N ILE A 355 -16.34 -14.53 -12.20
CA ILE A 355 -16.26 -13.68 -13.38
C ILE A 355 -17.65 -13.32 -13.87
N PHE A 356 -17.89 -12.01 -14.02
CA PHE A 356 -19.06 -11.47 -14.70
C PHE A 356 -18.66 -11.07 -16.12
N GLY A 357 -19.07 -11.84 -17.12
CA GLY A 357 -18.63 -11.77 -18.51
C GLY A 357 -18.68 -10.37 -19.10
N GLY A 358 -19.73 -9.59 -18.82
CA GLY A 358 -19.81 -8.20 -19.30
C GLY A 358 -19.65 -8.14 -20.83
N ILE A 359 -18.51 -7.65 -21.30
CA ILE A 359 -18.13 -7.60 -22.74
C ILE A 359 -17.52 -8.92 -23.27
N MET A 360 -17.05 -9.82 -22.40
CA MET A 360 -16.50 -11.11 -22.74
C MET A 360 -17.56 -12.22 -22.66
N ARG A 361 -17.49 -13.20 -23.57
CA ARG A 361 -18.32 -14.40 -23.52
C ARG A 361 -17.76 -15.43 -22.54
N CYS A 362 -18.62 -16.06 -21.75
CA CYS A 362 -18.23 -17.02 -20.73
C CYS A 362 -17.54 -18.26 -21.30
N ASP A 363 -17.88 -18.68 -22.52
CA ASP A 363 -17.26 -19.83 -23.19
C ASP A 363 -15.79 -19.58 -23.58
N VAL A 364 -15.46 -18.36 -24.03
CA VAL A 364 -14.07 -17.93 -24.26
C VAL A 364 -13.29 -17.90 -22.95
N ILE A 365 -13.88 -17.37 -21.88
CA ILE A 365 -13.25 -17.33 -20.55
C ILE A 365 -13.01 -18.74 -20.02
N ALA A 366 -13.99 -19.63 -20.14
CA ALA A 366 -13.86 -21.03 -19.75
C ALA A 366 -12.74 -21.74 -20.53
N ALA A 367 -12.65 -21.53 -21.85
CA ALA A 367 -11.55 -22.08 -22.66
C ALA A 367 -10.18 -21.59 -22.16
N GLY A 368 -10.05 -20.29 -21.84
CA GLY A 368 -8.83 -19.72 -21.25
C GLY A 368 -8.47 -20.31 -19.89
N ILE A 369 -9.46 -20.48 -19.00
CA ILE A 369 -9.27 -21.13 -17.69
C ILE A 369 -8.77 -22.57 -17.86
N LEU A 370 -9.37 -23.34 -18.76
CA LEU A 370 -8.98 -24.72 -19.03
C LEU A 370 -7.58 -24.83 -19.64
N SER A 371 -7.26 -23.93 -20.57
CA SER A 371 -5.93 -23.80 -21.17
C SER A 371 -4.88 -23.54 -20.09
N ALA A 372 -5.10 -22.53 -19.25
CA ALA A 372 -4.21 -22.18 -18.13
C ALA A 372 -4.07 -23.34 -17.12
N ALA A 373 -5.18 -23.96 -16.72
CA ALA A 373 -5.16 -25.07 -15.77
C ALA A 373 -4.34 -26.27 -16.29
N LYS A 374 -4.41 -26.54 -17.59
CA LYS A 374 -3.64 -27.60 -18.25
C LYS A 374 -2.15 -27.28 -18.30
N GLN A 375 -1.79 -26.06 -18.72
CA GLN A 375 -0.39 -25.64 -18.88
C GLN A 375 0.35 -25.58 -17.53
N ILE A 376 -0.32 -25.09 -16.50
CA ILE A 376 0.26 -24.94 -15.14
C ILE A 376 0.28 -26.27 -14.37
N GLY A 377 -0.47 -27.27 -14.84
CA GLY A 377 -0.67 -28.53 -14.11
C GLY A 377 -1.41 -28.27 -12.80
N MET A 378 -2.55 -27.60 -12.88
CA MET A 378 -3.32 -27.13 -11.72
C MET A 378 -3.67 -28.29 -10.76
N LYS A 379 -3.21 -28.17 -9.51
CA LYS A 379 -3.46 -29.16 -8.45
C LYS A 379 -4.53 -28.72 -7.46
N LYS A 380 -4.77 -27.42 -7.34
CA LYS A 380 -5.72 -26.89 -6.35
C LYS A 380 -7.14 -27.02 -6.89
N PRO A 381 -8.12 -27.43 -6.07
CA PRO A 381 -9.53 -27.37 -6.44
C PRO A 381 -9.93 -25.94 -6.82
N ILE A 382 -10.82 -25.82 -7.80
CA ILE A 382 -11.33 -24.53 -8.27
C ILE A 382 -12.85 -24.52 -8.17
N VAL A 383 -13.41 -23.51 -7.53
CA VAL A 383 -14.83 -23.18 -7.58
C VAL A 383 -15.01 -22.01 -8.54
N ILE A 384 -15.86 -22.18 -9.54
CA ILE A 384 -16.04 -21.22 -10.63
C ILE A 384 -17.49 -20.75 -10.62
N ARG A 385 -17.66 -19.43 -10.63
CA ARG A 385 -18.93 -18.78 -10.89
C ARG A 385 -18.78 -17.87 -12.10
N LEU A 386 -19.47 -18.21 -13.19
CA LEU A 386 -19.53 -17.42 -14.42
C LEU A 386 -20.94 -16.87 -14.60
N GLN A 387 -21.07 -15.61 -14.99
CA GLN A 387 -22.34 -15.01 -15.38
C GLN A 387 -22.18 -14.18 -16.64
N GLY A 388 -23.06 -14.33 -17.62
CA GLY A 388 -23.00 -13.56 -18.86
C GLY A 388 -23.40 -14.38 -20.09
N THR A 389 -22.99 -13.90 -21.26
CA THR A 389 -23.26 -14.56 -22.55
C THR A 389 -22.59 -15.92 -22.64
N ASN A 390 -23.31 -16.93 -23.13
CA ASN A 390 -22.84 -18.31 -23.31
C ASN A 390 -22.38 -19.01 -22.01
N VAL A 391 -23.06 -18.73 -20.90
CA VAL A 391 -22.76 -19.40 -19.62
C VAL A 391 -23.00 -20.91 -19.71
N ASP A 392 -24.09 -21.35 -20.34
CA ASP A 392 -24.44 -22.77 -20.46
C ASP A 392 -23.37 -23.56 -21.25
N GLU A 393 -22.85 -22.99 -22.33
CA GLU A 393 -21.74 -23.56 -23.10
C GLU A 393 -20.45 -23.62 -22.26
N ALA A 394 -20.16 -22.56 -21.50
CA ALA A 394 -19.00 -22.50 -20.60
C ALA A 394 -19.07 -23.61 -19.53
N GLN A 395 -20.24 -23.83 -18.93
CA GLN A 395 -20.44 -24.89 -17.94
C GLN A 395 -20.18 -26.28 -18.53
N LYS A 396 -20.72 -26.55 -19.73
CA LYS A 396 -20.49 -27.82 -20.44
C LYS A 396 -19.00 -28.05 -20.75
N LEU A 397 -18.29 -27.01 -21.19
CA LEU A 397 -16.85 -27.06 -21.45
C LEU A 397 -16.06 -27.43 -20.20
N ILE A 398 -16.35 -26.78 -19.07
CA ILE A 398 -15.66 -27.04 -17.80
C ILE A 398 -15.95 -28.44 -17.28
N GLN A 399 -17.21 -28.88 -17.31
CA GLN A 399 -17.61 -30.21 -16.85
C GLN A 399 -16.96 -31.34 -17.66
N ALA A 400 -16.80 -31.15 -18.97
CA ALA A 400 -16.15 -32.12 -19.86
C ALA A 400 -14.61 -32.17 -19.71
N SER A 401 -14.00 -31.24 -18.99
CA SER A 401 -12.54 -31.03 -19.00
C SER A 401 -11.74 -32.04 -18.16
N GLY A 402 -12.38 -32.74 -17.22
CA GLY A 402 -11.72 -33.65 -16.28
C GLY A 402 -10.90 -32.96 -15.18
N PHE A 403 -10.86 -31.62 -15.13
CA PHE A 403 -10.22 -30.89 -14.02
C PHE A 403 -11.09 -30.88 -12.76
N ARG A 404 -10.46 -30.69 -11.59
CA ARG A 404 -11.11 -30.52 -10.28
C ARG A 404 -11.78 -29.14 -10.18
N MET A 405 -12.77 -28.90 -11.03
CA MET A 405 -13.50 -27.65 -11.14
C MET A 405 -14.97 -27.86 -10.83
N ILE A 406 -15.53 -27.03 -9.94
CA ILE A 406 -16.94 -27.02 -9.59
C ILE A 406 -17.53 -25.72 -10.10
N VAL A 407 -18.55 -25.81 -10.96
CA VAL A 407 -19.25 -24.63 -11.48
C VAL A 407 -20.55 -24.43 -10.73
N VAL A 408 -20.84 -23.20 -10.35
CA VAL A 408 -22.09 -22.78 -9.68
C VAL A 408 -22.57 -21.44 -10.21
N ASP A 409 -23.86 -21.16 -10.03
CA ASP A 409 -24.49 -19.95 -10.57
C ASP A 409 -24.43 -18.78 -9.58
N GLU A 410 -24.70 -19.08 -8.30
CA GLU A 410 -24.84 -18.09 -7.23
C GLU A 410 -23.53 -17.85 -6.47
N LEU A 411 -23.26 -16.58 -6.15
CA LEU A 411 -22.03 -16.18 -5.45
C LEU A 411 -21.98 -16.74 -4.02
N GLU A 412 -23.14 -16.80 -3.35
CA GLU A 412 -23.23 -17.35 -1.99
C GLU A 412 -22.91 -18.85 -1.94
N GLU A 413 -23.39 -19.59 -2.94
CA GLU A 413 -23.08 -21.01 -3.11
C GLU A 413 -21.58 -21.20 -3.42
N ALA A 414 -21.03 -20.38 -4.32
CA ALA A 414 -19.62 -20.41 -4.67
C ALA A 414 -18.72 -20.22 -3.45
N ALA A 415 -19.01 -19.21 -2.64
CA ALA A 415 -18.28 -18.94 -1.40
C ALA A 415 -18.41 -20.10 -0.41
N THR A 416 -19.62 -20.60 -0.18
CA THR A 416 -19.88 -21.73 0.74
C THR A 416 -19.08 -22.97 0.33
N LYS A 417 -19.08 -23.32 -0.96
CA LYS A 417 -18.30 -24.45 -1.49
C LYS A 417 -16.80 -24.22 -1.37
N ALA A 418 -16.31 -23.03 -1.71
CA ALA A 418 -14.88 -22.72 -1.57
C ALA A 418 -14.42 -22.88 -0.11
N VAL A 419 -15.16 -22.36 0.85
CA VAL A 419 -14.85 -22.54 2.28
C VAL A 419 -14.83 -24.01 2.68
N ALA A 420 -15.86 -24.78 2.30
CA ALA A 420 -15.93 -26.20 2.62
C ALA A 420 -14.72 -26.97 2.06
N ILE A 421 -14.36 -26.72 0.79
CA ILE A 421 -13.24 -27.38 0.13
C ILE A 421 -11.91 -27.00 0.76
N ALA A 422 -11.70 -25.71 1.07
CA ALA A 422 -10.48 -25.26 1.75
C ALA A 422 -10.28 -25.97 3.09
N ASN A 423 -11.36 -26.15 3.84
CA ASN A 423 -11.33 -26.86 5.12
C ASN A 423 -11.02 -28.35 4.94
N ILE A 424 -11.64 -29.02 3.96
CA ILE A 424 -11.36 -30.43 3.65
C ILE A 424 -9.89 -30.62 3.25
N VAL A 425 -9.37 -29.79 2.34
CA VAL A 425 -7.98 -29.87 1.89
C VAL A 425 -7.01 -29.62 3.06
N LYS A 426 -7.29 -28.63 3.91
CA LYS A 426 -6.48 -28.35 5.09
C LYS A 426 -6.45 -29.54 6.06
N GLN A 427 -7.63 -30.10 6.39
CA GLN A 427 -7.72 -31.27 7.26
C GLN A 427 -6.94 -32.46 6.71
N ALA A 428 -7.01 -32.67 5.39
CA ALA A 428 -6.28 -33.75 4.74
C ALA A 428 -4.76 -33.58 4.78
N GLU A 429 -4.27 -32.36 4.56
CA GLU A 429 -2.86 -32.02 4.74
C GLU A 429 -2.40 -32.25 6.18
N ASP A 430 -3.21 -31.87 7.18
CA ASP A 430 -2.92 -32.06 8.60
C ASP A 430 -2.77 -33.56 8.96
N VAL A 431 -3.55 -34.44 8.31
CA VAL A 431 -3.46 -35.91 8.50
C VAL A 431 -2.59 -36.62 7.45
N LYS A 432 -1.91 -35.87 6.56
CA LYS A 432 -1.03 -36.37 5.48
C LYS A 432 -1.70 -37.35 4.50
N ILE A 433 -2.96 -37.12 4.16
CA ILE A 433 -3.72 -37.89 3.17
C ILE A 433 -3.95 -37.02 1.93
N ASP A 434 -3.86 -37.61 0.74
CA ASP A 434 -4.19 -36.90 -0.50
C ASP A 434 -5.71 -36.95 -0.75
N VAL A 435 -6.32 -35.81 -1.09
CA VAL A 435 -7.77 -35.70 -1.35
C VAL A 435 -8.02 -35.47 -2.83
N GLN A 436 -8.72 -36.42 -3.44
CA GLN A 436 -9.35 -36.23 -4.74
C GLN A 436 -10.77 -35.69 -4.54
N VAL A 437 -10.94 -34.38 -4.74
CA VAL A 437 -12.27 -33.76 -4.86
C VAL A 437 -12.81 -34.09 -6.25
N ASN A 438 -13.57 -35.18 -6.35
CA ASN A 438 -14.25 -35.55 -7.58
C ASN A 438 -15.57 -34.76 -7.69
N ASN A 439 -15.87 -34.27 -8.89
CA ASN A 439 -17.09 -33.51 -9.17
C ASN A 439 -18.30 -34.42 -8.85
N PRO A 440 -19.20 -34.05 -7.92
CA PRO A 440 -20.36 -34.87 -7.62
C PRO A 440 -21.38 -34.65 -8.74
N THR A 441 -21.19 -35.31 -9.87
CA THR A 441 -22.32 -35.62 -10.73
C THR A 441 -23.08 -36.74 -10.01
N PHE A 442 -24.11 -36.35 -9.26
CA PHE A 442 -25.11 -37.21 -8.61
C PHE A 442 -24.57 -38.34 -7.72
N LEU A 443 -24.58 -38.12 -6.39
CA LEU A 443 -25.03 -39.20 -5.51
C LEU A 443 -26.56 -39.13 -5.52
N PRO A 444 -27.29 -40.10 -6.10
CA PRO A 444 -28.73 -40.17 -5.89
C PRO A 444 -28.96 -40.40 -4.40
N LEU A 445 -29.81 -39.55 -3.81
CA LEU A 445 -30.48 -39.89 -2.55
C LEU A 445 -31.39 -41.09 -2.75
#